data_AF-S3DJ53-F1
#
_entry.id   AF-S3DJ53-F1
#
_cell.length_a   1.000
_cell.length_b   1.000
_cell.length_c   1.000
_cell.angle_alpha   90.00
_cell.angle_beta   90.00
_cell.angle_gamma   90.00
#
_symmetry.space_group_name_H-M   'P 1'
#
loop_
_entity.id
_entity.type
_entity.pdbx_description
1 polymer ?
#
loop_
_entity_poly.entity_id
_entity_poly.type
_entity_poly.pdbx_seq_one_letter_code
_entity_poly.pdbx_strand_id
1 'polypeptide(L)'
;MQSSYNRWWDGRTQWDHVSAVSRSFARTLWLHVPDIPLAPESGEIVMRKEEVIRCVHTFAVALKHHLRGEREWYECHDLKLGYNLAATNHPLTLTLHLSTAVESYRTLSHPQVDTQVLTHLLTHIDTLTSILSACERLLRTPIPLGYNIAISRIVWIFILTLPGQLWAELKWWSVAITGVTAYALFALAEVGLEIENPWGEGPNDLDLDRYCNLLALDLDEIMAFPRAGKATENIASSSSTTISLRDGLSRERFRDLVDVGAEEEVE
;
A
#
# COMPACT_ATOMS: atom_id res chain seq x y z
N MET A 1 12.09 20.47 -5.26
CA MET A 1 12.83 19.27 -5.72
C MET A 1 13.26 18.37 -4.58
N GLN A 2 14.32 18.65 -3.81
CA GLN A 2 14.73 17.72 -2.73
C GLN A 2 13.61 17.41 -1.74
N SER A 3 12.81 18.43 -1.36
CA SER A 3 11.66 18.22 -0.48
C SER A 3 10.55 17.37 -1.11
N SER A 4 10.27 17.55 -2.41
CA SER A 4 9.28 16.77 -3.15
C SER A 4 9.73 15.32 -3.29
N TYR A 5 11.00 15.11 -3.66
CA TYR A 5 11.61 13.79 -3.76
C TYR A 5 11.60 13.03 -2.42
N ASN A 6 11.96 13.69 -1.32
CA ASN A 6 11.91 13.06 0.00
C ASN A 6 10.47 12.64 0.37
N ARG A 7 9.45 13.45 0.02
CA ARG A 7 8.05 13.07 0.25
C ARG A 7 7.63 11.86 -0.57
N TRP A 8 8.02 11.81 -1.85
CA TRP A 8 7.78 10.66 -2.71
C TRP A 8 8.42 9.39 -2.14
N TRP A 9 9.69 9.50 -1.74
CA TRP A 9 10.45 8.38 -1.16
C TRP A 9 9.87 7.92 0.18
N ASP A 10 9.49 8.86 1.05
CA ASP A 10 8.83 8.56 2.32
C ASP A 10 7.51 7.82 2.07
N GLY A 11 6.74 8.26 1.08
CA GLY A 11 5.50 7.60 0.67
C GLY A 11 5.73 6.16 0.22
N ARG A 12 6.68 5.94 -0.70
CA ARG A 12 7.08 4.60 -1.14
C ARG A 12 7.47 3.70 0.04
N THR A 13 8.28 4.24 0.94
CA THR A 13 8.74 3.53 2.14
C THR A 13 7.58 3.07 3.02
N GLN A 14 6.54 3.90 3.17
CA GLN A 14 5.35 3.50 3.94
C GLN A 14 4.61 2.33 3.29
N TRP A 15 4.46 2.29 1.97
CA TRP A 15 3.76 1.20 1.28
C TRP A 15 4.55 -0.11 1.25
N ASP A 16 5.86 -0.04 1.09
CA ASP A 16 6.74 -1.19 1.28
C ASP A 16 6.57 -1.77 2.69
N HIS A 17 6.44 -0.89 3.69
CA HIS A 17 6.22 -1.28 5.08
C HIS A 17 4.83 -1.90 5.33
N VAL A 18 3.75 -1.38 4.71
CA VAL A 18 2.41 -2.02 4.75
C VAL A 18 2.51 -3.47 4.32
N SER A 19 3.17 -3.70 3.19
CA SER A 19 3.29 -5.04 2.61
C SER A 19 4.10 -5.98 3.53
N ALA A 20 5.21 -5.52 4.08
CA ALA A 20 6.06 -6.30 4.99
C ALA A 20 5.35 -6.67 6.32
N VAL A 21 4.65 -5.72 6.94
CA VAL A 21 3.89 -5.95 8.17
C VAL A 21 2.73 -6.89 7.92
N SER A 22 2.01 -6.71 6.81
CA SER A 22 0.86 -7.55 6.44
C SER A 22 1.26 -9.01 6.26
N ARG A 23 2.35 -9.29 5.55
CA ARG A 23 2.90 -10.65 5.41
C ARG A 23 3.32 -11.24 6.75
N SER A 24 3.96 -10.44 7.61
CA SER A 24 4.42 -10.88 8.93
C SER A 24 3.25 -11.21 9.86
N PHE A 25 2.22 -10.37 9.86
CA PHE A 25 0.97 -10.61 10.59
C PHE A 25 0.28 -11.88 10.11
N ALA A 26 0.08 -12.02 8.79
CA ALA A 26 -0.60 -13.16 8.21
C ALA A 26 0.13 -14.48 8.50
N ARG A 27 1.46 -14.51 8.35
CA ARG A 27 2.28 -15.67 8.71
C ARG A 27 2.14 -16.03 10.19
N THR A 28 2.21 -15.03 11.06
CA THR A 28 2.13 -15.24 12.52
C THR A 28 0.76 -15.80 12.91
N LEU A 29 -0.31 -15.23 12.38
CA LEU A 29 -1.68 -15.68 12.59
C LEU A 29 -1.91 -17.08 12.02
N TRP A 30 -1.41 -17.36 10.82
CA TRP A 30 -1.63 -18.63 10.13
C TRP A 30 -0.94 -19.81 10.83
N LEU A 31 0.30 -19.61 11.28
CA LEU A 31 1.15 -20.68 11.81
C LEU A 31 1.03 -20.87 13.32
N HIS A 32 0.89 -19.79 14.10
CA HIS A 32 1.04 -19.84 15.56
C HIS A 32 -0.27 -19.74 16.33
N VAL A 33 -1.34 -19.25 15.72
CA VAL A 33 -2.65 -19.20 16.38
C VAL A 33 -3.36 -20.54 16.15
N PRO A 34 -3.98 -21.16 17.16
CA PRO A 34 -4.79 -22.37 16.97
C PRO A 34 -6.09 -22.08 16.23
N ASP A 35 -6.73 -23.11 15.66
CA ASP A 35 -8.06 -22.95 15.08
C ASP A 35 -9.12 -22.89 16.18
N ILE A 36 -10.10 -22.01 15.99
CA ILE A 36 -11.27 -21.95 16.87
C ILE A 36 -12.26 -23.04 16.41
N PRO A 37 -12.81 -23.84 17.34
CA PRO A 37 -13.81 -24.84 16.98
C PRO A 37 -15.05 -24.19 16.33
N LEU A 38 -15.65 -24.89 15.36
CA LEU A 38 -16.74 -24.39 14.53
C LEU A 38 -18.02 -24.01 15.31
N ALA A 39 -18.14 -24.51 16.55
CA ALA A 39 -19.19 -24.18 17.50
C ALA A 39 -18.53 -23.81 18.83
N PRO A 40 -18.15 -22.53 19.04
CA PRO A 40 -17.68 -22.10 20.34
C PRO A 40 -18.82 -22.25 21.35
N GLU A 41 -18.54 -22.77 22.55
CA GLU A 41 -19.54 -22.96 23.61
C GLU A 41 -20.24 -21.64 24.01
N SER A 42 -19.61 -20.50 23.70
CA SER A 42 -20.13 -19.14 23.94
C SER A 42 -21.19 -18.67 22.95
N GLY A 43 -21.39 -19.36 21.81
CA GLY A 43 -22.33 -18.93 20.76
C GLY A 43 -21.90 -17.66 20.01
N GLU A 44 -20.66 -17.22 20.18
CA GLU A 44 -20.11 -16.00 19.59
C GLU A 44 -19.64 -16.25 18.14
N ILE A 45 -19.95 -15.33 17.22
CA ILE A 45 -19.49 -15.44 15.82
C ILE A 45 -18.05 -14.95 15.77
N VAL A 46 -17.12 -15.87 15.49
CA VAL A 46 -15.70 -15.55 15.38
C VAL A 46 -15.25 -15.57 13.92
N MET A 47 -14.45 -14.57 13.55
CA MET A 47 -13.84 -14.50 12.23
C MET A 47 -12.88 -15.65 12.01
N ARG A 48 -12.98 -16.33 10.87
CA ARG A 48 -11.97 -17.32 10.47
C ARG A 48 -10.64 -16.62 10.18
N LYS A 49 -9.52 -17.33 10.35
CA LYS A 49 -8.18 -16.78 10.09
C LYS A 49 -8.06 -16.21 8.68
N GLU A 50 -8.67 -16.88 7.72
CA GLU A 50 -8.74 -16.45 6.31
C GLU A 50 -9.44 -15.10 6.17
N GLU A 51 -10.52 -14.86 6.92
CA GLU A 51 -11.27 -13.61 6.92
C GLU A 51 -10.46 -12.49 7.59
N VAL A 52 -9.74 -12.79 8.66
CA VAL A 52 -8.84 -11.83 9.33
C VAL A 52 -7.67 -11.45 8.42
N ILE A 53 -7.06 -12.41 7.72
CA ILE A 53 -6.00 -12.15 6.74
C ILE A 53 -6.53 -11.29 5.59
N ARG A 54 -7.74 -11.58 5.07
CA ARG A 54 -8.41 -10.74 4.07
C ARG A 54 -8.72 -9.34 4.59
N CYS A 55 -9.01 -9.18 5.87
CA CYS A 55 -9.19 -7.86 6.49
C CYS A 55 -7.89 -7.03 6.44
N VAL A 56 -6.72 -7.66 6.59
CA VAL A 56 -5.42 -6.98 6.41
C VAL A 56 -5.21 -6.53 4.97
N HIS A 57 -5.53 -7.37 3.99
CA HIS A 57 -5.51 -6.95 2.58
C HIS A 57 -6.46 -5.76 2.35
N THR A 58 -7.66 -5.83 2.90
CA THR A 58 -8.64 -4.75 2.77
C THR A 58 -8.16 -3.47 3.43
N PHE A 59 -7.42 -3.54 4.54
CA PHE A 59 -6.80 -2.36 5.13
C PHE A 59 -5.90 -1.63 4.12
N ALA A 60 -5.08 -2.37 3.35
CA ALA A 60 -4.24 -1.77 2.31
C ALA A 60 -5.08 -1.13 1.19
N VAL A 61 -6.13 -1.81 0.71
CA VAL A 61 -7.04 -1.27 -0.31
C VAL A 61 -7.77 -0.02 0.20
N ALA A 62 -8.29 -0.06 1.42
CA ALA A 62 -8.95 1.08 2.05
C ALA A 62 -7.98 2.24 2.26
N LEU A 63 -6.72 1.97 2.61
CA LEU A 63 -5.69 3.01 2.75
C LEU A 63 -5.43 3.70 1.41
N LYS A 64 -5.32 2.94 0.31
CA LYS A 64 -5.20 3.51 -1.05
C LYS A 64 -6.34 4.50 -1.33
N HIS A 65 -7.58 4.04 -1.23
CA HIS A 65 -8.75 4.88 -1.52
C HIS A 65 -8.83 6.09 -0.59
N HIS A 66 -8.50 5.91 0.70
CA HIS A 66 -8.43 7.00 1.68
C HIS A 66 -7.40 8.07 1.30
N LEU A 67 -6.23 7.68 0.79
CA LEU A 67 -5.20 8.63 0.35
C LEU A 67 -5.55 9.32 -0.97
N ARG A 68 -6.29 8.66 -1.86
CA ARG A 68 -6.84 9.25 -3.10
C ARG A 68 -8.07 10.12 -2.86
N GLY A 69 -8.69 10.03 -1.68
CA GLY A 69 -9.93 10.75 -1.36
C GLY A 69 -11.18 10.15 -2.02
N GLU A 70 -11.06 8.94 -2.55
CA GLU A 70 -12.18 8.15 -3.05
C GLU A 70 -12.98 7.63 -1.86
N ARG A 71 -14.30 7.74 -1.87
CA ARG A 71 -15.19 7.38 -0.74
C ARG A 71 -16.06 6.15 -0.99
N GLU A 72 -16.22 5.78 -2.24
CA GLU A 72 -17.05 4.64 -2.64
C GLU A 72 -16.17 3.61 -3.31
N TRP A 73 -15.94 2.49 -2.64
CA TRP A 73 -15.21 1.36 -3.21
C TRP A 73 -15.87 0.05 -2.75
N TYR A 74 -16.02 -0.87 -3.71
CA TYR A 74 -16.89 -2.04 -3.58
C TYR A 74 -16.16 -3.25 -3.00
N GLU A 75 -14.82 -3.23 -2.98
CA GLU A 75 -13.97 -4.31 -2.49
C GLU A 75 -14.14 -4.55 -0.97
N CYS A 76 -14.62 -3.55 -0.22
CA CYS A 76 -15.01 -3.72 1.19
C CYS A 76 -16.31 -4.52 1.38
N HIS A 77 -17.16 -4.62 0.34
CA HIS A 77 -18.47 -5.29 0.46
C HIS A 77 -18.33 -6.81 0.61
N ASP A 78 -17.22 -7.37 0.12
CA ASP A 78 -16.93 -8.81 0.20
C ASP A 78 -16.52 -9.25 1.62
N LEU A 79 -16.23 -8.30 2.52
CA LEU A 79 -15.95 -8.63 3.92
C LEU A 79 -17.25 -8.97 4.63
N LYS A 80 -17.42 -10.25 4.95
CA LYS A 80 -18.46 -10.76 5.85
C LYS A 80 -18.22 -10.37 7.32
N LEU A 81 -17.68 -9.17 7.58
CA LEU A 81 -17.22 -8.74 8.89
C LEU A 81 -18.26 -7.94 9.70
N GLY A 82 -19.47 -7.73 9.19
CA GLY A 82 -20.39 -6.77 9.82
C GLY A 82 -19.81 -5.35 9.85
N TYR A 83 -19.02 -5.03 8.83
CA TYR A 83 -18.29 -3.78 8.69
C TYR A 83 -19.25 -2.59 8.59
N ASN A 84 -18.98 -1.52 9.34
CA ASN A 84 -19.78 -0.30 9.25
C ASN A 84 -19.35 0.52 8.01
N LEU A 85 -20.06 0.37 6.90
CA LEU A 85 -19.85 1.17 5.70
C LEU A 85 -20.09 2.68 5.90
N ALA A 86 -20.73 3.10 7.01
CA ALA A 86 -20.90 4.52 7.32
C ALA A 86 -19.70 5.15 8.05
N ALA A 87 -18.62 4.39 8.27
CA ALA A 87 -17.41 4.91 8.90
C ALA A 87 -16.76 6.02 8.06
N THR A 88 -16.28 7.09 8.71
CA THR A 88 -15.61 8.20 8.00
C THR A 88 -14.13 7.91 7.71
N ASN A 89 -13.48 7.08 8.52
CA ASN A 89 -12.09 6.66 8.36
C ASN A 89 -12.02 5.14 8.28
N HIS A 90 -12.22 4.64 7.06
CA HIS A 90 -12.31 3.21 6.79
C HIS A 90 -11.07 2.40 7.20
N PRO A 91 -9.81 2.85 6.90
CA PRO A 91 -8.61 2.14 7.34
C PRO A 91 -8.51 2.00 8.87
N LEU A 92 -8.84 3.07 9.60
CA LEU A 92 -8.83 3.04 11.07
C LEU A 92 -9.87 2.06 11.64
N THR A 93 -11.07 2.02 11.04
CA THR A 93 -12.09 1.05 11.45
C THR A 93 -11.63 -0.38 11.20
N LEU A 94 -10.88 -0.64 10.12
CA LEU A 94 -10.33 -1.97 9.85
C LEU A 94 -9.26 -2.39 10.87
N THR A 95 -8.41 -1.47 11.37
CA THR A 95 -7.46 -1.82 12.44
C THR A 95 -8.18 -2.18 13.75
N LEU A 96 -9.29 -1.53 14.06
CA LEU A 96 -10.14 -1.90 15.18
C LEU A 96 -10.75 -3.31 14.99
N HIS A 97 -11.26 -3.62 13.80
CA HIS A 97 -11.76 -4.95 13.49
C HIS A 97 -10.67 -6.02 13.64
N LEU A 98 -9.44 -5.76 13.17
CA LEU A 98 -8.31 -6.66 13.37
C LEU A 98 -8.01 -6.88 14.85
N SER A 99 -8.01 -5.83 15.67
CA SER A 99 -7.81 -5.93 17.13
C SER A 99 -8.90 -6.78 17.79
N THR A 100 -10.17 -6.56 17.44
CA THR A 100 -11.27 -7.38 17.97
C THR A 100 -11.15 -8.85 17.56
N ALA A 101 -10.69 -9.12 16.33
CA ALA A 101 -10.47 -10.48 15.85
C ALA A 101 -9.34 -11.15 16.63
N VAL A 102 -8.18 -10.50 16.80
CA VAL A 102 -7.06 -11.02 17.58
C VAL A 102 -7.46 -11.30 19.03
N GLU A 103 -8.26 -10.42 19.63
CA GLU A 103 -8.78 -10.61 20.99
C GLU A 103 -9.72 -11.81 21.10
N SER A 104 -10.57 -12.05 20.09
CA SER A 104 -11.42 -13.25 20.05
C SER A 104 -10.59 -14.55 20.02
N TYR A 105 -9.44 -14.57 19.34
CA TYR A 105 -8.54 -15.72 19.38
C TYR A 105 -7.92 -15.93 20.77
N ARG A 106 -7.68 -14.87 21.54
CA ARG A 106 -7.15 -14.98 22.91
C ARG A 106 -8.15 -15.65 23.85
N THR A 107 -9.43 -15.31 23.74
CA THR A 107 -10.48 -15.77 24.66
C THR A 107 -11.09 -17.12 24.27
N LEU A 108 -11.24 -17.38 22.97
CA LEU A 108 -12.03 -18.50 22.46
C LEU A 108 -11.20 -19.67 21.90
N SER A 109 -9.89 -19.48 21.69
CA SER A 109 -9.05 -20.55 21.17
C SER A 109 -8.60 -21.50 22.28
N HIS A 110 -8.70 -22.80 22.00
CA HIS A 110 -8.16 -23.87 22.85
C HIS A 110 -7.21 -24.76 22.04
N PRO A 111 -5.93 -24.91 22.44
CA PRO A 111 -5.26 -24.23 23.56
C PRO A 111 -5.18 -22.70 23.38
N GLN A 112 -5.04 -21.96 24.47
CA GLN A 112 -4.96 -20.49 24.43
C GLN A 112 -3.76 -20.03 23.60
N VAL A 113 -3.91 -18.90 22.93
CA VAL A 113 -2.82 -18.24 22.20
C VAL A 113 -1.74 -17.83 23.19
N ASP A 114 -0.49 -18.17 22.88
CA ASP A 114 0.66 -17.75 23.67
C ASP A 114 0.78 -16.23 23.74
N THR A 115 1.13 -15.70 24.92
CA THR A 115 1.21 -14.26 25.19
C THR A 115 2.21 -13.55 24.27
N GLN A 116 3.31 -14.22 23.91
CA GLN A 116 4.30 -13.65 23.00
C GLN A 116 3.74 -13.54 21.58
N VAL A 117 3.05 -14.56 21.10
CA VAL A 117 2.37 -14.54 19.78
C VAL A 117 1.31 -13.44 19.74
N LEU A 118 0.49 -13.32 20.78
CA LEU A 118 -0.51 -12.27 20.90
C LEU A 118 0.13 -10.87 20.83
N THR A 119 1.23 -10.67 21.56
CA THR A 119 1.96 -9.40 21.56
C THR A 119 2.49 -9.08 20.16
N HIS A 120 3.06 -10.06 19.46
CA HIS A 120 3.51 -9.87 18.07
C HIS A 120 2.35 -9.44 17.15
N LEU A 121 1.18 -10.10 17.23
CA LEU A 121 0.02 -9.74 16.43
C LEU A 121 -0.47 -8.31 16.71
N LEU A 122 -0.56 -7.92 17.98
CA LEU A 122 -0.97 -6.56 18.37
C LEU A 122 0.06 -5.51 17.91
N THR A 123 1.36 -5.78 18.05
CA THR A 123 2.40 -4.86 17.56
C THR A 123 2.34 -4.65 16.05
N HIS A 124 1.98 -5.69 15.28
CA HIS A 124 1.75 -5.54 13.84
C HIS A 124 0.56 -4.62 13.55
N ILE A 125 -0.54 -4.73 14.30
CA ILE A 125 -1.70 -3.83 14.14
C ILE A 125 -1.34 -2.39 14.53
N ASP A 126 -0.55 -2.19 15.60
CA ASP A 126 -0.04 -0.88 15.99
C ASP A 126 0.83 -0.28 14.88
N THR A 127 1.68 -1.09 14.24
CA THR A 127 2.48 -0.62 13.09
C THR A 127 1.62 -0.24 11.89
N LEU A 128 0.55 -0.98 11.56
CA LEU A 128 -0.40 -0.58 10.51
C LEU A 128 -1.05 0.78 10.82
N THR A 129 -1.43 1.00 12.07
CA THR A 129 -2.01 2.27 12.53
C THR A 129 -0.99 3.43 12.49
N SER A 130 0.28 3.14 12.80
CA SER A 130 1.38 4.10 12.66
C SER A 130 1.63 4.48 11.19
N ILE A 131 1.58 3.51 10.28
CA ILE A 131 1.70 3.75 8.83
C ILE A 131 0.55 4.62 8.34
N LEU A 132 -0.70 4.31 8.71
CA LEU A 132 -1.86 5.16 8.39
C LEU A 132 -1.62 6.61 8.84
N SER A 133 -1.15 6.81 10.08
CA SER A 133 -0.86 8.14 10.62
C SER A 133 0.27 8.85 9.86
N ALA A 134 1.29 8.12 9.42
CA ALA A 134 2.38 8.66 8.60
C ALA A 134 1.90 9.08 7.21
N CYS A 135 1.07 8.27 6.55
CA CYS A 135 0.48 8.61 5.26
C CYS A 135 -0.48 9.80 5.36
N GLU A 136 -1.33 9.86 6.40
CA GLU A 136 -2.20 11.03 6.64
C GLU A 136 -1.39 12.30 6.87
N ARG A 137 -0.25 12.21 7.57
CA ARG A 137 0.66 13.35 7.73
C ARG A 137 1.16 13.81 6.38
N LEU A 138 1.71 12.91 5.55
CA LEU A 138 2.21 13.23 4.21
C LEU A 138 1.13 13.86 3.30
N LEU A 139 -0.12 13.42 3.45
CA LEU A 139 -1.28 13.96 2.71
C LEU A 139 -1.70 15.34 3.22
N ARG A 140 -1.81 15.53 4.54
CA ARG A 140 -2.32 16.78 5.16
C ARG A 140 -1.28 17.87 5.29
N THR A 141 0.01 17.56 5.15
CA THR A 141 1.10 18.55 5.21
C THR A 141 1.75 18.72 3.83
N PRO A 142 1.07 19.37 2.87
CA PRO A 142 1.68 19.70 1.58
C PRO A 142 2.83 20.71 1.76
N ILE A 143 3.68 20.84 0.74
CA ILE A 143 4.74 21.85 0.75
C ILE A 143 4.08 23.23 0.91
N PRO A 144 4.63 24.14 1.74
CA PRO A 144 4.02 25.44 1.96
C PRO A 144 3.74 26.15 0.63
N LEU A 145 2.49 26.58 0.43
CA LEU A 145 2.03 27.20 -0.83
C LEU A 145 2.93 28.36 -1.29
N GLY A 146 3.47 29.14 -0.33
CA GLY A 146 4.40 30.23 -0.62
C GLY A 146 5.67 29.79 -1.34
N TYR A 147 6.14 28.57 -1.12
CA TYR A 147 7.32 28.01 -1.79
C TYR A 147 7.03 27.74 -3.28
N ASN A 148 5.92 27.08 -3.60
CA ASN A 148 5.52 26.78 -4.97
C ASN A 148 5.26 28.08 -5.77
N ILE A 149 4.62 29.07 -5.14
CA ILE A 149 4.41 30.39 -5.73
C ILE A 149 5.74 31.13 -5.95
N ALA A 150 6.65 31.10 -4.98
CA ALA A 150 7.94 31.79 -5.07
C ALA A 150 8.82 31.21 -6.19
N ILE A 151 8.93 29.88 -6.28
CA ILE A 151 9.68 29.20 -7.35
C ILE A 151 9.14 29.62 -8.71
N SER A 152 7.82 29.51 -8.91
CA SER A 152 7.18 29.86 -10.19
C SER A 152 7.48 31.31 -10.58
N ARG A 153 7.35 32.25 -9.64
CA ARG A 153 7.64 33.68 -9.89
C ARG A 153 9.11 33.93 -10.23
N ILE A 154 10.04 33.28 -9.54
CA ILE A 154 11.48 33.43 -9.80
C ILE A 154 11.83 32.91 -11.20
N VAL A 155 11.30 31.75 -11.60
CA VAL A 155 11.51 31.19 -12.94
C VAL A 155 11.01 32.15 -14.03
N TRP A 156 9.80 32.71 -13.86
CA TRP A 156 9.26 33.70 -14.79
C TRP A 156 10.12 34.96 -14.90
N ILE A 157 10.56 35.53 -13.77
CA ILE A 157 11.42 36.72 -13.77
C ILE A 157 12.76 36.41 -14.44
N PHE A 158 13.35 35.24 -14.18
CA PHE A 158 14.62 34.84 -14.77
C PHE A 158 14.51 34.72 -16.30
N ILE A 159 13.50 34.00 -16.81
CA ILE A 159 13.31 33.80 -18.26
C ILE A 159 13.03 35.14 -18.98
N LEU A 160 12.25 36.04 -18.37
CA LEU A 160 11.94 37.35 -18.96
C LEU A 160 13.14 38.30 -18.99
N THR A 161 14.09 38.17 -18.06
CA THR A 161 15.28 39.04 -17.98
C THR A 161 16.46 38.52 -18.79
N LEU A 162 16.56 37.21 -19.00
CA LEU A 162 17.64 36.53 -19.73
C LEU A 162 17.92 37.05 -21.16
N PRO A 163 16.94 37.34 -22.03
CA PRO A 163 17.23 37.76 -23.41
C PRO A 163 17.89 39.15 -23.46
N GLY A 164 17.58 40.03 -22.50
CA GLY A 164 18.23 41.33 -22.36
C GLY A 164 19.69 41.23 -21.95
N GLN A 165 20.02 40.24 -21.09
CA GLN A 165 21.40 39.98 -20.67
C GLN A 165 22.27 39.47 -21.84
N LEU A 166 21.70 38.58 -22.67
CA LEU A 166 22.42 37.94 -23.77
C LEU A 166 22.52 38.81 -25.05
N TRP A 167 21.78 39.92 -25.14
CA TRP A 167 21.73 40.75 -26.35
C TRP A 167 23.08 41.37 -26.75
N ALA A 168 23.92 41.71 -25.77
CA ALA A 168 25.20 42.34 -26.04
C ALA A 168 26.13 41.43 -26.86
N GLU A 169 26.17 40.15 -26.52
CA GLU A 169 27.10 39.16 -27.08
C GLU A 169 26.50 38.36 -28.24
N LEU A 170 25.21 38.00 -28.17
CA LEU A 170 24.61 36.97 -29.03
C LEU A 170 23.55 37.51 -30.02
N LYS A 171 23.13 38.78 -29.89
CA LYS A 171 22.10 39.41 -30.75
C LYS A 171 20.88 38.48 -30.91
N TRP A 172 20.46 38.17 -32.13
CA TRP A 172 19.31 37.30 -32.40
C TRP A 172 19.43 35.86 -31.88
N TRP A 173 20.64 35.35 -31.67
CA TRP A 173 20.83 34.04 -31.03
C TRP A 173 20.39 34.03 -29.57
N SER A 174 20.26 35.19 -28.92
CA SER A 174 19.76 35.29 -27.55
C SER A 174 18.36 34.71 -27.41
N VAL A 175 17.49 34.89 -28.41
CA VAL A 175 16.11 34.39 -28.40
C VAL A 175 16.09 32.87 -28.43
N ALA A 176 16.90 32.25 -29.30
CA ALA A 176 16.99 30.80 -29.41
C ALA A 176 17.53 30.17 -28.11
N ILE A 177 18.60 30.73 -27.55
CA ILE A 177 19.20 30.25 -26.30
C ILE A 177 18.24 30.41 -25.13
N THR A 178 17.56 31.56 -25.04
CA THR A 178 16.54 31.81 -24.01
C THR A 178 15.41 30.79 -24.10
N GLY A 179 14.97 30.42 -25.31
CA GLY A 179 13.96 29.38 -25.51
C GLY A 179 14.38 28.02 -24.97
N VAL A 180 15.62 27.60 -25.24
CA VAL A 180 16.17 26.33 -24.71
C VAL A 180 16.30 26.39 -23.18
N THR A 181 16.80 27.49 -22.63
CA THR A 181 16.90 27.66 -21.17
C THR A 181 15.52 27.69 -20.50
N ALA A 182 14.54 28.34 -21.12
CA ALA A 182 13.16 28.38 -20.63
C ALA A 182 12.57 26.97 -20.58
N TYR A 183 12.71 26.20 -21.66
CA TYR A 183 12.29 24.80 -21.70
C TYR A 183 12.92 23.98 -20.56
N ALA A 184 14.25 24.08 -20.40
CA ALA A 184 14.95 23.34 -19.35
C ALA A 184 14.48 23.71 -17.92
N LEU A 185 14.26 25.01 -17.65
CA LEU A 185 13.82 25.46 -16.33
C LEU A 185 12.36 25.12 -16.04
N PHE A 186 11.47 25.21 -17.04
CA PHE A 186 10.07 24.81 -16.87
C PHE A 186 9.94 23.31 -16.69
N ALA A 187 10.62 22.49 -17.50
CA ALA A 187 10.63 21.04 -17.34
C ALA A 187 11.08 20.65 -15.93
N LEU A 188 12.15 21.28 -15.43
CA LEU A 188 12.65 21.03 -14.09
C LEU A 188 11.65 21.45 -12.99
N ALA A 189 10.95 22.58 -13.17
CA ALA A 189 9.94 23.04 -12.23
C ALA A 189 8.71 22.12 -12.20
N GLU A 190 8.29 21.64 -13.37
CA GLU A 190 7.13 20.74 -13.55
C GLU A 190 7.36 19.37 -12.92
N VAL A 191 8.52 18.74 -13.17
CA VAL A 191 8.91 17.48 -12.51
C VAL A 191 8.84 17.60 -10.98
N GLY A 192 9.26 18.74 -10.43
CA GLY A 192 9.23 18.98 -9.00
C GLY A 192 7.83 19.10 -8.39
N LEU A 193 6.83 19.49 -9.20
CA LEU A 193 5.42 19.56 -8.83
C LEU A 193 4.74 18.21 -9.00
N GLU A 194 5.07 17.47 -10.06
CA GLU A 194 4.49 16.16 -10.34
C GLU A 194 4.82 15.15 -9.23
N ILE A 195 6.09 15.08 -8.81
CA ILE A 195 6.52 14.16 -7.73
C ILE A 195 6.11 14.63 -6.33
N GLU A 196 5.36 15.74 -6.19
CA GLU A 196 4.98 16.27 -4.88
C GLU A 196 3.94 15.39 -4.16
N ASN A 197 2.99 14.82 -4.89
CA ASN A 197 1.91 13.98 -4.34
C ASN A 197 2.03 12.54 -4.85
N PRO A 198 2.67 11.63 -4.13
CA PRO A 198 2.95 10.28 -4.63
C PRO A 198 1.71 9.35 -4.70
N TRP A 199 0.54 9.83 -4.28
CA TRP A 199 -0.67 9.02 -4.11
C TRP A 199 -1.69 9.12 -5.24
N GLY A 200 -1.42 9.94 -6.27
CA GLY A 200 -2.35 10.17 -7.36
C GLY A 200 -2.46 8.99 -8.33
N GLU A 201 -2.91 9.33 -9.54
CA GLU A 201 -3.03 8.43 -10.69
C GLU A 201 -2.16 8.90 -11.87
N GLY A 202 -1.21 9.81 -11.61
CA GLY A 202 -0.25 10.26 -12.60
C GLY A 202 0.77 9.15 -12.93
N PRO A 203 1.46 9.27 -14.08
CA PRO A 203 2.44 8.28 -14.52
C PRO A 203 3.62 8.14 -13.55
N ASN A 204 3.98 9.23 -12.84
CA ASN A 204 5.08 9.25 -11.88
C ASN A 204 4.63 8.98 -10.42
N ASP A 205 3.35 8.70 -10.21
CA ASP A 205 2.81 8.37 -8.89
C ASP A 205 3.06 6.90 -8.56
N LEU A 206 2.84 6.53 -7.29
CA LEU A 206 3.00 5.14 -6.87
C LEU A 206 1.81 4.31 -7.37
N ASP A 207 2.11 3.19 -8.01
CA ASP A 207 1.11 2.20 -8.43
C ASP A 207 0.58 1.41 -7.21
N LEU A 208 -0.31 2.05 -6.46
CA LEU A 208 -0.91 1.49 -5.25
C LEU A 208 -1.79 0.27 -5.54
N ASP A 209 -2.34 0.19 -6.75
CA ASP A 209 -3.15 -0.94 -7.21
C ASP A 209 -2.28 -2.18 -7.35
N ARG A 210 -1.10 -2.06 -7.97
CA ARG A 210 -0.10 -3.13 -8.02
C ARG A 210 0.36 -3.56 -6.64
N TYR A 211 0.61 -2.62 -5.72
CA TYR A 211 0.95 -2.96 -4.33
C TYR A 211 -0.14 -3.82 -3.67
N CYS A 212 -1.41 -3.44 -3.81
CA CYS A 212 -2.53 -4.19 -3.25
C CYS A 212 -2.66 -5.58 -3.90
N ASN A 213 -2.58 -5.66 -5.24
CA ASN A 213 -2.68 -6.92 -5.97
C ASN A 213 -1.56 -7.90 -5.62
N LEU A 214 -0.31 -7.43 -5.55
CA LEU A 214 0.81 -8.24 -5.12
C LEU A 214 0.64 -8.72 -3.68
N LEU A 215 0.19 -7.84 -2.78
CA LEU A 215 -0.10 -8.22 -1.41
C LEU A 215 -1.19 -9.29 -1.34
N ALA A 216 -2.25 -9.19 -2.15
CA ALA A 216 -3.30 -10.22 -2.21
C ALA A 216 -2.73 -11.60 -2.56
N LEU A 217 -1.88 -11.65 -3.59
CA LEU A 217 -1.22 -12.89 -4.03
C LEU A 217 -0.34 -13.49 -2.92
N ASP A 218 0.46 -12.66 -2.26
CA ASP A 218 1.34 -13.12 -1.18
C ASP A 218 0.55 -13.67 0.01
N LEU A 219 -0.56 -13.03 0.36
CA LEU A 219 -1.43 -13.47 1.45
C LEU A 219 -2.15 -14.78 1.10
N ASP A 220 -2.59 -14.94 -0.16
CA ASP A 220 -3.18 -16.18 -0.67
C ASP A 220 -2.16 -17.33 -0.66
N GLU A 221 -0.89 -17.06 -0.99
CA GLU A 221 0.18 -18.05 -0.90
C GLU A 221 0.45 -18.49 0.54
N ILE A 222 0.51 -17.54 1.49
CA ILE A 222 0.64 -17.85 2.92
C ILE A 222 -0.52 -18.74 3.40
N MET A 223 -1.75 -18.42 3.01
CA MET A 223 -2.94 -19.21 3.36
C MET A 223 -2.99 -20.57 2.64
N ALA A 224 -2.33 -20.72 1.50
CA ALA A 224 -2.22 -22.01 0.83
C ALA A 224 -1.23 -22.95 1.53
N PHE A 225 -0.31 -22.43 2.36
CA PHE A 225 0.70 -23.22 3.03
C PHE A 225 0.08 -24.22 4.03
N PRO A 226 0.40 -25.53 3.95
CA PRO A 226 -0.17 -26.54 4.82
C PRO A 226 0.18 -26.30 6.29
N ARG A 227 -0.85 -26.28 7.15
CA ARG A 227 -0.66 -26.18 8.60
C ARG A 227 -0.27 -27.53 9.16
N ALA A 228 0.70 -27.57 10.08
CA ALA A 228 1.26 -28.80 10.64
C ALA A 228 0.20 -29.77 11.21
N GLY A 229 -0.95 -29.26 11.69
CA GLY A 229 -2.07 -30.09 12.17
C GLY A 229 -2.91 -30.77 11.08
N LYS A 230 -2.90 -30.27 9.82
CA LYS A 230 -3.63 -30.88 8.68
C LYS A 230 -2.74 -31.73 7.78
N ALA A 231 -1.41 -31.49 7.81
CA ALA A 231 -0.46 -32.26 7.01
C ALA A 231 -0.40 -33.74 7.44
N THR A 232 -0.55 -34.02 8.73
CA THR A 232 -0.56 -35.39 9.28
C THR A 232 -1.81 -36.19 8.90
N GLU A 233 -2.97 -35.55 8.71
CA GLU A 233 -4.18 -36.23 8.22
C GLU A 233 -4.10 -36.57 6.72
N ASN A 234 -3.48 -35.70 5.92
CA ASN A 234 -3.35 -35.91 4.47
C ASN A 234 -2.25 -36.93 4.11
N ILE A 235 -1.16 -37.00 4.88
CA ILE A 235 -0.10 -38.01 4.67
C ILE A 235 -0.60 -39.42 5.05
N ALA A 236 -1.54 -39.53 5.99
CA ALA A 236 -2.13 -40.81 6.37
C ALA A 236 -3.23 -41.32 5.40
N SER A 237 -3.73 -40.48 4.49
CA SER A 237 -4.94 -40.80 3.70
C SER A 237 -4.80 -40.82 2.18
N SER A 238 -3.68 -40.43 1.57
CA SER A 238 -3.53 -40.67 0.13
C SER A 238 -2.09 -40.63 -0.40
N SER A 239 -1.64 -41.82 -0.80
CA SER A 239 -0.80 -42.01 -1.97
C SER A 239 -1.41 -41.29 -3.19
N SER A 240 -0.61 -40.42 -3.81
CA SER A 240 -0.72 -39.96 -5.20
C SER A 240 -2.04 -39.31 -5.63
N THR A 241 -2.08 -37.97 -5.65
CA THR A 241 -2.37 -37.16 -6.85
C THR A 241 -2.06 -35.70 -6.53
N THR A 242 -0.87 -35.24 -6.94
CA THR A 242 -0.55 -33.82 -7.06
C THR A 242 -1.45 -33.20 -8.15
N ILE A 243 -2.60 -32.65 -7.76
CA ILE A 243 -3.41 -31.82 -8.65
C ILE A 243 -2.75 -30.44 -8.73
N SER A 244 -1.80 -30.34 -9.66
CA SER A 244 -1.33 -29.08 -10.22
C SER A 244 -2.43 -28.50 -11.11
N LEU A 245 -3.23 -27.58 -10.58
CA LEU A 245 -4.20 -26.79 -11.38
C LEU A 245 -4.25 -25.30 -11.01
N ARG A 246 -3.32 -24.80 -10.17
CA ARG A 246 -3.26 -23.38 -9.75
C ARG A 246 -2.02 -22.61 -10.20
N ASP A 247 -1.14 -23.25 -10.97
CA ASP A 247 0.25 -22.78 -11.18
C ASP A 247 0.45 -21.96 -12.47
N GLY A 248 -0.56 -21.89 -13.35
CA GLY A 248 -0.49 -21.13 -14.62
C GLY A 248 -1.01 -19.69 -14.51
N LEU A 249 -2.22 -19.52 -13.97
CA LEU A 249 -2.90 -18.22 -13.85
C LEU A 249 -2.24 -17.27 -12.83
N SER A 250 -1.59 -17.81 -11.80
CA SER A 250 -0.85 -17.02 -10.81
C SER A 250 0.50 -16.56 -11.34
N ARG A 251 1.21 -17.41 -12.11
CA ARG A 251 2.51 -17.06 -12.70
C ARG A 251 2.41 -16.04 -13.81
N GLU A 252 1.42 -16.15 -14.70
CA GLU A 252 1.17 -15.15 -15.74
C GLU A 252 0.78 -13.82 -15.10
N ARG A 253 -0.19 -13.81 -14.19
CA ARG A 253 -0.61 -12.60 -13.46
C ARG A 253 0.52 -11.98 -12.61
N PHE A 254 1.37 -12.81 -11.99
CA PHE A 254 2.53 -12.33 -11.24
C PHE A 254 3.60 -11.76 -12.18
N ARG A 255 3.83 -12.39 -13.33
CA ARG A 255 4.77 -11.90 -14.34
C ARG A 255 4.31 -10.57 -14.92
N ASP A 256 3.03 -10.43 -15.24
CA ASP A 256 2.43 -9.17 -15.66
C ASP A 256 2.57 -8.09 -14.57
N LEU A 257 2.42 -8.45 -13.29
CA LEU A 257 2.65 -7.54 -12.17
C LEU A 257 4.14 -7.27 -11.88
N VAL A 258 5.10 -7.94 -12.52
CA VAL A 258 6.55 -7.68 -12.36
C VAL A 258 7.09 -6.91 -13.55
N ASP A 259 6.67 -7.27 -14.76
CA ASP A 259 7.25 -6.81 -16.04
C ASP A 259 6.83 -5.38 -16.46
N VAL A 260 5.80 -4.76 -15.86
CA VAL A 260 5.33 -3.40 -16.25
C VAL A 260 6.34 -2.28 -15.93
N GLY A 261 7.36 -2.54 -15.11
CA GLY A 261 8.42 -1.55 -14.85
C GLY A 261 9.46 -1.40 -15.98
N ALA A 262 9.36 -2.18 -17.06
CA ALA A 262 10.36 -2.22 -18.13
C ALA A 262 9.89 -1.62 -19.47
N GLU A 263 8.60 -1.27 -19.62
CA GLU A 263 8.05 -0.79 -20.90
C GLU A 263 7.87 0.74 -20.97
N GLU A 264 8.05 1.50 -19.88
CA GLU A 264 7.87 2.97 -19.87
C GLU A 264 9.15 3.79 -20.11
N GLU A 265 10.30 3.17 -20.40
CA GLU A 265 11.55 3.91 -20.73
C GLU A 265 11.70 4.26 -22.24
N VAL A 266 10.67 4.05 -23.07
CA VAL A 266 10.75 4.37 -24.51
C VAL A 266 9.46 4.99 -25.04
N GLU A 267 9.28 6.30 -24.84
CA GLU A 267 8.79 7.23 -25.88
C GLU A 267 9.08 8.70 -25.55
#